data_AF-C7MAW7-F1
#
_entry.id   AF-C7MAW7-F1
#
_cell.length_a   1.000
_cell.length_b   1.000
_cell.length_c   1.000
_cell.angle_alpha   90.00
_cell.angle_beta   90.00
_cell.angle_gamma   90.00
#
_symmetry.space_group_name_H-M   'P 1'
#
loop_
_entity.id
_entity.type
_entity.pdbx_description
1 polymer ?
#
loop_
_entity_poly.entity_id
_entity_poly.type
_entity_poly.pdbx_seq_one_letter_code
_entity_poly.pdbx_strand_id
1 'polypeptide(L)'
;MPSPQPAAAPAAPAAPLPAEGTSSRPGTDSSRRLLAPEAEARPLTLWGSSSMSSEGGAAATPLAVRIHEHLALAAAPAVVHAYGVGATRSEHTLLMRGLDTPQLRRLGDPAPQTGAVRVSLDSDLSPVGTLQIPGDLAGVPGVLDGRDHAWHFTPDDPAQPLTDGTFRSALADVAAGSRQVLWVGKNNILDVSAVLEHTQRLWDAAAEPAHDTLVLGQWPTPHDPVGSSTAEAVAAVNEEQERRYGEHFLDLGGLLTSDEGLCCPPLAPLRLLEQATTQEALAQQIVPAALRAPDDIHLNGWGNLAVSWAIVRRMRELGWL
;
A
#
# COMPACT_ATOMS: atom_id res chain seq x y z
N MET A 1 -34.45 -47.15 -1.01
CA MET A 1 -35.33 -45.95 -1.09
C MET A 1 -34.73 -45.02 -2.12
N PRO A 2 -35.47 -44.62 -3.17
CA PRO A 2 -34.94 -43.74 -4.21
C PRO A 2 -34.81 -42.29 -3.68
N SER A 3 -33.69 -41.65 -4.00
CA SER A 3 -33.42 -40.25 -3.68
C SER A 3 -34.38 -39.32 -4.43
N PRO A 4 -34.87 -38.23 -3.81
CA PRO A 4 -35.74 -37.28 -4.48
C PRO A 4 -34.96 -36.49 -5.54
N GLN A 5 -35.51 -36.40 -6.74
CA GLN A 5 -35.03 -35.52 -7.81
C GLN A 5 -35.26 -34.06 -7.40
N PRO A 6 -34.26 -33.16 -7.57
CA PRO A 6 -34.48 -31.73 -7.38
C PRO A 6 -35.40 -31.20 -8.49
N ALA A 7 -36.43 -30.45 -8.08
CA ALA A 7 -37.32 -29.76 -9.00
C ALA A 7 -36.53 -28.73 -9.84
N ALA A 8 -36.73 -28.74 -11.15
CA ALA A 8 -36.13 -27.77 -12.06
C ALA A 8 -36.60 -26.35 -11.68
N ALA A 9 -35.65 -25.41 -11.57
CA ALA A 9 -35.95 -24.01 -11.36
C ALA A 9 -36.75 -23.47 -12.57
N PRO A 10 -37.77 -22.61 -12.34
CA PRO A 10 -38.52 -22.00 -13.43
C PRO A 10 -37.60 -21.14 -14.29
N ALA A 11 -37.78 -21.19 -15.61
CA ALA A 11 -37.03 -20.38 -16.55
C ALA A 11 -37.23 -18.89 -16.22
N ALA A 12 -36.12 -18.14 -16.20
CA ALA A 12 -36.17 -16.68 -16.05
C ALA A 12 -37.03 -16.07 -17.18
N PRO A 13 -37.84 -15.04 -16.89
CA PRO A 13 -38.62 -14.37 -17.92
C PRO A 13 -37.65 -13.77 -18.95
N ALA A 14 -37.98 -13.97 -20.24
CA ALA A 14 -37.21 -13.41 -21.34
C ALA A 14 -37.13 -11.87 -21.19
N ALA A 15 -35.91 -11.34 -21.20
CA ALA A 15 -35.70 -9.90 -21.21
C ALA A 15 -36.40 -9.29 -22.44
N PRO A 16 -37.16 -8.18 -22.29
CA PRO A 16 -37.79 -7.54 -23.42
C PRO A 16 -36.71 -7.08 -24.39
N LEU A 17 -36.85 -7.44 -25.67
CA LEU A 17 -35.97 -6.96 -26.73
C LEU A 17 -36.13 -5.43 -26.83
N PRO A 18 -35.03 -4.67 -26.91
CA PRO A 18 -35.10 -3.23 -27.09
C PRO A 18 -35.78 -2.90 -28.42
N ALA A 19 -36.76 -1.99 -28.38
CA ALA A 19 -37.43 -1.51 -29.58
C ALA A 19 -36.41 -0.86 -30.52
N GLU A 20 -36.41 -1.28 -31.79
CA GLU A 20 -35.58 -0.68 -32.83
C GLU A 20 -35.90 0.83 -32.94
N GLY A 21 -34.87 1.67 -32.87
CA GLY A 21 -34.96 3.07 -33.31
C GLY A 21 -34.92 4.17 -32.25
N THR A 22 -34.65 3.88 -30.97
CA THR A 22 -34.33 4.94 -29.99
C THR A 22 -33.00 4.66 -29.30
N SER A 23 -31.96 5.41 -29.68
CA SER A 23 -30.66 5.42 -28.99
C SER A 23 -30.70 6.20 -27.68
N SER A 24 -31.85 6.27 -27.00
CA SER A 24 -31.94 6.95 -25.72
C SER A 24 -31.34 6.03 -24.64
N ARG A 25 -30.02 6.11 -24.47
CA ARG A 25 -29.38 5.66 -23.23
C ARG A 25 -30.17 6.26 -22.06
N PRO A 26 -30.42 5.52 -20.97
CA PRO A 26 -31.10 6.08 -19.82
C PRO A 26 -30.34 7.28 -19.23
N GLY A 27 -31.07 8.19 -18.58
CA GLY A 27 -30.53 9.40 -17.95
C GLY A 27 -30.58 10.67 -18.82
N THR A 28 -30.27 11.81 -18.21
CA THR A 28 -30.03 13.09 -18.89
C THR A 28 -28.59 13.15 -19.39
N ASP A 29 -28.27 14.08 -20.29
CA ASP A 29 -26.87 14.32 -20.67
C ASP A 29 -26.01 14.74 -19.48
N SER A 30 -26.60 15.46 -18.51
CA SER A 30 -25.92 15.82 -17.26
C SER A 30 -25.63 14.61 -16.39
N SER A 31 -26.58 13.69 -16.21
CA SER A 31 -26.32 12.44 -15.45
C SER A 31 -25.36 11.52 -16.21
N ARG A 32 -25.39 11.52 -17.55
CA ARG A 32 -24.43 10.78 -18.35
C ARG A 32 -23.03 11.37 -18.30
N ARG A 33 -22.87 12.69 -18.19
CA ARG A 33 -21.55 13.32 -17.97
C ARG A 33 -21.05 13.10 -16.55
N LEU A 34 -21.94 13.16 -15.56
CA LEU A 34 -21.62 12.90 -14.15
C LEU A 34 -21.18 11.43 -13.92
N LEU A 35 -21.80 10.50 -14.65
CA LEU A 35 -21.53 9.06 -14.57
C LEU A 35 -20.69 8.55 -15.74
N ALA A 36 -20.28 9.44 -16.65
CA ALA A 36 -19.30 9.07 -17.66
C ALA A 36 -18.00 8.85 -16.91
N PRO A 37 -17.30 7.72 -17.12
CA PRO A 37 -15.94 7.62 -16.64
C PRO A 37 -15.18 8.81 -17.22
N GLU A 38 -14.58 9.63 -16.35
CA GLU A 38 -13.61 10.61 -16.81
C GLU A 38 -12.59 9.85 -17.65
N ALA A 39 -12.32 10.39 -18.84
CA ALA A 39 -11.58 9.65 -19.86
C ALA A 39 -10.14 9.30 -19.45
N GLU A 40 -9.63 9.83 -18.33
CA GLU A 40 -8.24 9.63 -17.87
C GLU A 40 -8.12 9.61 -16.34
N ALA A 41 -8.93 8.81 -15.64
CA ALA A 41 -8.71 8.58 -14.21
C ALA A 41 -7.38 7.81 -14.00
N ARG A 42 -6.31 8.54 -13.66
CA ARG A 42 -4.97 7.97 -13.47
C ARG A 42 -4.94 7.02 -12.27
N PRO A 43 -4.40 5.80 -12.40
CA PRO A 43 -4.29 4.87 -11.28
C PRO A 43 -3.44 5.44 -10.14
N LEU A 44 -3.65 4.89 -8.95
CA LEU A 44 -2.89 5.20 -7.74
C LEU A 44 -2.16 3.95 -7.26
N THR A 45 -0.87 4.05 -7.00
CA THR A 45 -0.07 2.96 -6.43
C THR A 45 0.35 3.29 -5.01
N LEU A 46 0.14 2.36 -4.08
CA LEU A 46 0.48 2.52 -2.67
C LEU A 46 1.68 1.66 -2.33
N TRP A 47 2.78 2.29 -1.93
CA TRP A 47 4.02 1.61 -1.57
C TRP A 47 4.27 1.71 -0.07
N GLY A 48 4.61 0.60 0.57
CA GLY A 48 4.94 0.60 1.99
C GLY A 48 5.04 -0.79 2.59
N SER A 49 4.90 -0.85 3.91
CA SER A 49 4.94 -2.09 4.67
C SER A 49 3.56 -2.46 5.26
N SER A 50 3.55 -3.13 6.42
CA SER A 50 2.35 -3.51 7.19
C SER A 50 1.43 -2.33 7.50
N SER A 51 2.01 -1.13 7.64
CA SER A 51 1.25 0.10 7.88
C SER A 51 0.37 0.48 6.69
N MET A 52 0.94 0.43 5.48
CA MET A 52 0.22 0.72 4.24
C MET A 52 -0.83 -0.37 3.92
N SER A 53 -0.58 -1.63 4.28
CA SER A 53 -1.56 -2.72 4.17
C SER A 53 -2.65 -2.68 5.26
N SER A 54 -2.59 -1.70 6.17
CA SER A 54 -3.55 -1.53 7.27
C SER A 54 -3.61 -2.75 8.19
N GLU A 55 -2.46 -3.38 8.47
CA GLU A 55 -2.37 -4.32 9.59
C GLU A 55 -2.90 -3.67 10.87
N GLY A 56 -3.60 -4.43 11.70
CA GLY A 56 -4.33 -3.90 12.86
C GLY A 56 -5.68 -3.23 12.54
N GLY A 57 -5.99 -2.92 11.27
CA GLY A 57 -7.20 -2.19 10.88
C GLY A 57 -8.55 -2.85 11.17
N ALA A 58 -8.56 -4.13 11.56
CA ALA A 58 -9.76 -4.84 12.03
C ALA A 58 -10.05 -4.65 13.53
N ALA A 59 -9.13 -4.04 14.28
CA ALA A 59 -9.30 -3.80 15.70
C ALA A 59 -10.09 -2.50 15.96
N ALA A 60 -10.83 -2.48 17.09
CA ALA A 60 -11.54 -1.31 17.64
C ALA A 60 -12.68 -0.69 16.79
N THR A 61 -12.95 -1.21 15.60
CA THR A 61 -14.09 -0.82 14.73
C THR A 61 -14.96 -2.02 14.37
N PRO A 62 -16.27 -1.83 14.06
CA PRO A 62 -17.16 -2.94 13.68
C PRO A 62 -16.80 -3.62 12.36
N LEU A 63 -16.16 -2.89 11.44
CA LEU A 63 -15.65 -3.37 10.16
C LEU A 63 -14.19 -3.01 10.04
N ALA A 64 -13.42 -3.83 9.31
CA ALA A 64 -12.02 -3.55 9.06
C ALA A 64 -11.87 -2.27 8.23
N VAL A 65 -11.00 -1.37 8.69
CA VAL A 65 -10.64 -0.16 7.95
C VAL A 65 -9.34 -0.43 7.21
N ARG A 66 -9.43 -0.49 5.88
CA ARG A 66 -8.28 -0.65 4.98
C ARG A 66 -8.08 0.63 4.17
N ILE A 67 -6.86 1.17 4.19
CA ILE A 67 -6.51 2.42 3.50
C ILE A 67 -6.80 2.29 2.00
N HIS A 68 -6.32 1.22 1.36
CA HIS A 68 -6.50 1.04 -0.08
C HIS A 68 -7.97 0.98 -0.53
N GLU A 69 -8.86 0.39 0.28
CA GLU A 69 -10.30 0.34 -0.02
C GLU A 69 -10.93 1.75 0.07
N HIS A 70 -10.55 2.55 1.08
CA HIS A 70 -11.03 3.92 1.23
C HIS A 70 -10.52 4.82 0.10
N LEU A 71 -9.27 4.66 -0.31
CA LEU A 71 -8.72 5.38 -1.45
C LEU A 71 -9.35 4.95 -2.77
N ALA A 72 -9.68 3.67 -2.95
CA ALA A 72 -10.37 3.19 -4.15
C ALA A 72 -11.77 3.78 -4.28
N LEU A 73 -12.49 3.93 -3.16
CA LEU A 73 -13.79 4.61 -3.15
C LEU A 73 -13.67 6.12 -3.44
N ALA A 74 -12.62 6.77 -2.92
CA ALA A 74 -12.40 8.19 -3.12
C ALA A 74 -11.92 8.54 -4.54
N ALA A 75 -11.09 7.68 -5.15
CA ALA A 75 -10.46 7.91 -6.44
C ALA A 75 -11.24 7.35 -7.63
N ALA A 76 -12.42 6.75 -7.39
CA ALA A 76 -13.21 6.13 -8.44
C ALA A 76 -13.48 7.11 -9.62
N PRO A 77 -13.26 6.69 -10.88
CA PRO A 77 -13.04 5.31 -11.34
C PRO A 77 -11.59 4.85 -11.43
N ALA A 78 -10.60 5.59 -10.89
CA ALA A 78 -9.20 5.18 -10.92
C ALA A 78 -8.95 3.87 -10.15
N VAL A 79 -8.04 3.04 -10.67
CA VAL A 79 -7.60 1.82 -10.01
C VAL A 79 -6.61 2.15 -8.89
N VAL A 80 -6.74 1.48 -7.74
CA VAL A 80 -5.77 1.56 -6.64
C VAL A 80 -5.00 0.25 -6.52
N HIS A 81 -3.68 0.30 -6.72
CA HIS A 81 -2.76 -0.82 -6.57
C HIS A 81 -2.13 -0.79 -5.18
N ALA A 82 -2.45 -1.77 -4.34
CA ALA A 82 -1.98 -1.83 -2.96
C ALA A 82 -0.73 -2.74 -2.84
N TYR A 83 0.46 -2.14 -2.78
CA TYR A 83 1.73 -2.83 -2.62
C TYR A 83 2.38 -2.57 -1.25
N GLY A 84 1.53 -2.49 -0.21
CA GLY A 84 1.97 -2.59 1.18
C GLY A 84 2.14 -4.06 1.57
N VAL A 85 3.33 -4.46 2.03
CA VAL A 85 3.59 -5.86 2.43
C VAL A 85 4.21 -5.90 3.82
N GLY A 86 3.70 -6.76 4.70
CA GLY A 86 4.15 -6.85 6.09
C GLY A 86 5.66 -7.07 6.22
N ALA A 87 6.25 -6.48 7.28
CA ALA A 87 7.68 -6.56 7.61
C ALA A 87 8.68 -6.03 6.56
N THR A 88 8.24 -5.53 5.39
CA THR A 88 9.17 -5.01 4.38
C THR A 88 9.90 -3.76 4.84
N ARG A 89 11.19 -3.71 4.48
CA ARG A 89 12.05 -2.53 4.58
C ARG A 89 12.05 -1.76 3.26
N SER A 90 12.55 -0.53 3.23
CA SER A 90 12.52 0.32 2.03
C SER A 90 13.23 -0.29 0.80
N GLU A 91 14.27 -1.10 0.99
CA GLU A 91 14.98 -1.84 -0.07
C GLU A 91 14.05 -2.81 -0.81
N HIS A 92 13.15 -3.47 -0.08
CA HIS A 92 12.18 -4.39 -0.69
C HIS A 92 11.20 -3.64 -1.58
N THR A 93 10.82 -2.42 -1.20
CA THR A 93 9.97 -1.57 -2.04
C THR A 93 10.68 -1.16 -3.33
N LEU A 94 12.00 -0.91 -3.30
CA LEU A 94 12.77 -0.65 -4.51
C LEU A 94 12.78 -1.86 -5.44
N LEU A 95 13.00 -3.07 -4.90
CA LEU A 95 12.93 -4.32 -5.65
C LEU A 95 11.53 -4.51 -6.25
N MET A 96 10.48 -4.32 -5.45
CA MET A 96 9.09 -4.43 -5.92
C MET A 96 8.78 -3.42 -7.02
N ARG A 97 9.16 -2.15 -6.87
CA ARG A 97 8.94 -1.10 -7.87
C ARG A 97 9.76 -1.31 -9.15
N GLY A 98 10.78 -2.18 -9.11
CA GLY A 98 11.72 -2.40 -10.21
C GLY A 98 12.83 -1.35 -10.32
N LEU A 99 13.10 -0.62 -9.23
CA LEU A 99 14.23 0.32 -9.13
C LEU A 99 15.52 -0.35 -8.68
N ASP A 100 15.41 -1.55 -8.11
CA ASP A 100 16.51 -2.49 -7.95
C ASP A 100 16.26 -3.71 -8.84
N THR A 101 17.27 -4.09 -9.62
CA THR A 101 17.20 -5.20 -10.60
C THR A 101 18.38 -6.16 -10.37
N PRO A 102 18.33 -6.97 -9.30
CA PRO A 102 19.45 -7.80 -8.88
C PRO A 102 19.74 -8.92 -9.88
N GLN A 103 20.98 -9.42 -9.87
CA GLN A 103 21.30 -10.71 -10.49
C GLN A 103 20.81 -11.84 -9.59
N LEU A 104 19.97 -12.71 -10.14
CA LEU A 104 19.58 -13.96 -9.51
C LEU A 104 20.51 -15.08 -9.94
N ARG A 105 21.02 -15.80 -8.94
CA ARG A 105 21.77 -17.04 -9.13
C ARG A 105 20.96 -18.22 -8.60
N ARG A 106 20.81 -19.27 -9.38
CA ARG A 106 20.14 -20.49 -8.94
C ARG A 106 21.00 -21.27 -7.95
N LEU A 107 20.37 -21.80 -6.91
CA LEU A 107 21.01 -22.54 -5.83
C LEU A 107 20.70 -24.05 -5.86
N GLY A 108 20.02 -24.54 -6.89
CA GLY A 108 19.68 -25.94 -7.05
C GLY A 108 18.87 -26.22 -8.30
N ASP A 109 18.39 -27.46 -8.41
CA ASP A 109 17.54 -27.90 -9.51
C ASP A 109 16.08 -27.40 -9.36
N PRO A 110 15.38 -27.11 -10.45
CA PRO A 110 13.96 -26.76 -10.42
C PRO A 110 13.09 -27.89 -9.83
N ALA A 111 12.07 -27.52 -9.06
CA ALA A 111 11.08 -28.47 -8.54
C ALA A 111 10.28 -29.12 -9.69
N PRO A 112 10.13 -30.46 -9.73
CA PRO A 112 9.60 -31.19 -10.90
C PRO A 112 8.19 -30.80 -11.39
N GLN A 113 7.36 -30.19 -10.53
CA GLN A 113 5.96 -29.86 -10.87
C GLN A 113 5.74 -28.37 -11.13
N THR A 114 6.52 -27.50 -10.48
CA THR A 114 6.29 -26.06 -10.49
C THR A 114 7.40 -25.30 -11.22
N GLY A 115 8.52 -25.95 -11.51
CA GLY A 115 9.72 -25.27 -12.01
C GLY A 115 10.36 -24.33 -10.97
N ALA A 116 9.84 -24.28 -9.74
CA ALA A 116 10.34 -23.37 -8.72
C ALA A 116 11.78 -23.71 -8.34
N VAL A 117 12.64 -22.70 -8.31
CA VAL A 117 14.06 -22.83 -7.97
C VAL A 117 14.42 -21.86 -6.86
N ARG A 118 15.19 -22.32 -5.88
CA ARG A 118 15.77 -21.43 -4.87
C ARG A 118 16.84 -20.56 -5.52
N VAL A 119 16.84 -19.27 -5.24
CA VAL A 119 17.78 -18.30 -5.80
C VAL A 119 18.47 -17.48 -4.69
N SER A 120 19.61 -16.89 -5.01
CA SER A 120 20.22 -15.79 -4.24
C SER A 120 20.21 -14.52 -5.08
N LEU A 121 20.06 -13.37 -4.42
CA LEU A 121 20.23 -12.04 -5.01
C LEU A 121 21.67 -11.59 -4.73
N ASP A 122 22.28 -10.88 -5.68
CA ASP A 122 23.59 -10.23 -5.50
C ASP A 122 23.55 -9.01 -4.57
N SER A 123 22.37 -8.49 -4.26
CA SER A 123 22.16 -7.41 -3.27
C SER A 123 22.20 -7.87 -1.81
N ASP A 124 22.32 -9.17 -1.55
CA ASP A 124 22.23 -9.79 -0.22
C ASP A 124 20.92 -9.48 0.55
N LEU A 125 19.93 -8.88 -0.12
CA LEU A 125 18.63 -8.58 0.47
C LEU A 125 17.96 -9.90 0.90
N SER A 126 17.64 -10.03 2.18
CA SER A 126 16.94 -11.20 2.71
C SER A 126 15.43 -11.04 2.56
N PRO A 127 14.68 -12.09 2.18
CA PRO A 127 13.23 -11.98 2.05
C PRO A 127 12.57 -11.80 3.42
N VAL A 128 11.48 -11.04 3.44
CA VAL A 128 10.65 -10.81 4.64
C VAL A 128 9.17 -10.81 4.26
N GLY A 129 8.33 -11.13 5.24
CA GLY A 129 6.88 -11.16 5.05
C GLY A 129 6.45 -12.19 3.99
N THR A 130 5.27 -11.98 3.41
CA THR A 130 4.72 -12.80 2.32
C THR A 130 4.96 -12.11 0.97
N LEU A 131 6.22 -11.75 0.70
CA LEU A 131 6.58 -10.98 -0.48
C LEU A 131 6.49 -11.83 -1.74
N GLN A 132 5.66 -11.41 -2.68
CA GLN A 132 5.55 -11.99 -4.01
C GLN A 132 5.68 -10.88 -5.04
N ILE A 133 6.70 -10.98 -5.89
CA ILE A 133 7.03 -9.97 -6.89
C ILE A 133 6.91 -10.61 -8.27
N PRO A 134 5.84 -10.34 -9.03
CA PRO A 134 5.76 -10.77 -10.42
C PRO A 134 6.83 -10.04 -11.24
N GLY A 135 7.42 -10.74 -12.20
CA GLY A 135 8.52 -10.21 -12.99
C GLY A 135 9.05 -11.21 -14.00
N ASP A 136 10.26 -10.96 -14.50
CA ASP A 136 10.97 -11.90 -15.33
C ASP A 136 12.40 -12.13 -14.83
N LEU A 137 12.89 -13.34 -15.00
CA LEU A 137 14.29 -13.72 -14.81
C LEU A 137 14.90 -14.02 -16.18
N ALA A 138 15.78 -13.14 -16.66
CA ALA A 138 16.42 -13.26 -17.97
C ALA A 138 15.40 -13.49 -19.13
N GLY A 139 14.26 -12.80 -19.09
CA GLY A 139 13.19 -12.92 -20.08
C GLY A 139 12.23 -14.09 -19.85
N VAL A 140 12.37 -14.87 -18.77
CA VAL A 140 11.41 -15.90 -18.36
C VAL A 140 10.42 -15.29 -17.37
N PRO A 141 9.14 -15.11 -17.72
CA PRO A 141 8.12 -14.60 -16.79
C PRO A 141 7.91 -15.54 -15.60
N GLY A 142 7.62 -14.96 -14.44
CA GLY A 142 7.33 -15.70 -13.22
C GLY A 142 7.18 -14.80 -12.00
N VAL A 143 7.34 -15.41 -10.83
CA VAL A 143 7.22 -14.73 -9.53
C VAL A 143 8.44 -15.01 -8.67
N LEU A 144 9.05 -13.94 -8.17
CA LEU A 144 10.03 -13.99 -7.08
C LEU A 144 9.28 -13.98 -5.74
N ASP A 145 9.44 -15.05 -4.97
CA ASP A 145 8.73 -15.32 -3.71
C ASP A 145 9.72 -15.42 -2.55
N GLY A 146 9.42 -14.71 -1.46
CA GLY A 146 10.21 -14.65 -0.23
C GLY A 146 9.77 -15.64 0.85
N ARG A 147 9.50 -16.90 0.50
CA ARG A 147 9.03 -17.93 1.45
C ARG A 147 10.15 -18.65 2.20
N ASP A 148 9.85 -19.17 3.39
CA ASP A 148 10.77 -19.96 4.22
C ASP A 148 12.13 -19.26 4.48
N HIS A 149 12.11 -17.93 4.59
CA HIS A 149 13.31 -17.09 4.73
C HIS A 149 14.34 -17.25 3.59
N ALA A 150 13.90 -17.67 2.40
CA ALA A 150 14.73 -17.80 1.22
C ALA A 150 14.00 -17.35 -0.06
N TRP A 151 14.75 -16.81 -1.01
CA TRP A 151 14.17 -16.44 -2.29
C TRP A 151 13.95 -17.65 -3.17
N HIS A 152 12.79 -17.68 -3.81
CA HIS A 152 12.41 -18.67 -4.79
C HIS A 152 11.89 -17.96 -6.03
N PHE A 153 12.37 -18.36 -7.21
CA PHE A 153 11.76 -17.94 -8.46
C PHE A 153 10.91 -19.09 -8.99
N THR A 154 9.64 -18.82 -9.28
CA THR A 154 8.71 -19.79 -9.89
C THR A 154 8.32 -19.27 -11.26
N PRO A 155 8.70 -19.95 -12.36
CA PRO A 155 8.32 -19.53 -13.71
C PRO A 155 6.83 -19.77 -13.95
N ASP A 156 6.22 -18.96 -14.82
CA ASP A 156 4.82 -19.15 -15.22
C ASP A 156 4.63 -20.45 -16.02
N ASP A 157 5.64 -20.83 -16.82
CA ASP A 157 5.73 -22.13 -17.50
C ASP A 157 6.82 -23.00 -16.85
N PRO A 158 6.46 -24.06 -16.10
CA PRO A 158 7.41 -24.99 -15.50
C PRO A 158 8.33 -25.72 -16.49
N ALA A 159 7.96 -25.79 -17.78
CA ALA A 159 8.77 -26.41 -18.82
C ALA A 159 9.86 -25.47 -19.36
N GLN A 160 9.77 -24.16 -19.07
CA GLN A 160 10.73 -23.19 -19.57
C GLN A 160 12.06 -23.31 -18.82
N PRO A 161 13.19 -23.47 -19.52
CA PRO A 161 14.49 -23.60 -18.87
C PRO A 161 14.88 -22.28 -18.22
N LEU A 162 15.16 -22.33 -16.92
CA LEU A 162 15.68 -21.19 -16.17
C LEU A 162 17.20 -21.10 -16.27
N THR A 163 17.70 -19.88 -16.36
CA THR A 163 19.13 -19.56 -16.26
C THR A 163 19.34 -18.46 -15.24
N ASP A 164 20.58 -18.31 -14.77
CA ASP A 164 20.95 -17.18 -13.92
C ASP A 164 20.87 -15.89 -14.74
N GLY A 165 20.56 -14.77 -14.10
CA GLY A 165 20.48 -13.48 -14.80
C GLY A 165 19.75 -12.41 -14.02
N THR A 166 19.44 -11.31 -14.70
CA THR A 166 18.80 -10.15 -14.08
C THR A 166 17.32 -10.42 -13.84
N PHE A 167 16.84 -10.14 -12.63
CA PHE A 167 15.42 -10.07 -12.35
C PHE A 167 14.90 -8.66 -12.55
N ARG A 168 13.74 -8.54 -13.19
CA ARG A 168 13.02 -7.28 -13.41
C ARG A 168 11.60 -7.42 -12.92
N SER A 169 11.16 -6.53 -12.04
CA SER A 169 9.79 -6.54 -11.55
C SER A 169 8.82 -6.06 -12.62
N ALA A 170 7.76 -6.83 -12.87
CA ALA A 170 6.66 -6.43 -13.76
C ALA A 170 5.81 -5.31 -13.13
N LEU A 171 5.94 -5.06 -11.83
CA LEU A 171 5.23 -3.96 -11.18
C LEU A 171 5.74 -2.59 -11.63
N ALA A 172 6.93 -2.51 -12.24
CA ALA A 172 7.44 -1.28 -12.86
C ALA A 172 6.49 -0.74 -13.94
N ASP A 173 5.87 -1.64 -14.72
CA ASP A 173 4.94 -1.25 -15.78
C ASP A 173 3.57 -0.83 -15.21
N VAL A 174 3.10 -1.48 -14.15
CA VAL A 174 1.86 -1.07 -13.44
C VAL A 174 2.01 0.31 -12.82
N ALA A 175 3.20 0.55 -12.29
CA ALA A 175 3.64 1.82 -11.74
C ALA A 175 3.76 2.93 -12.78
N ALA A 176 4.10 2.59 -14.03
CA ALA A 176 4.34 3.55 -15.10
C ALA A 176 3.04 4.26 -15.47
N GLY A 177 2.92 5.53 -15.08
CA GLY A 177 1.73 6.37 -15.30
C GLY A 177 0.79 6.49 -14.10
N SER A 178 1.02 5.70 -13.04
CA SER A 178 0.31 5.83 -11.77
C SER A 178 0.82 7.03 -10.97
N ARG A 179 -0.10 7.73 -10.29
CA ARG A 179 0.27 8.51 -9.09
C ARG A 179 0.69 7.54 -8.00
N GLN A 180 1.42 8.01 -7.00
CA GLN A 180 1.92 7.14 -5.94
C GLN A 180 1.87 7.77 -4.55
N VAL A 181 1.56 6.93 -3.57
CA VAL A 181 1.67 7.25 -2.14
C VAL A 181 2.79 6.40 -1.55
N LEU A 182 3.77 7.05 -0.92
CA LEU A 182 4.97 6.42 -0.36
C LEU A 182 4.89 6.44 1.16
N TRP A 183 4.85 5.27 1.78
CA TRP A 183 4.94 5.10 3.23
C TRP A 183 5.93 3.99 3.58
N VAL A 184 7.20 4.29 3.34
CA VAL A 184 8.31 3.34 3.39
C VAL A 184 9.26 3.68 4.53
N GLY A 185 10.01 2.68 5.01
CA GLY A 185 11.16 2.92 5.91
C GLY A 185 10.94 2.62 7.39
N LYS A 186 9.71 2.42 7.87
CA LYS A 186 9.44 2.17 9.30
C LYS A 186 10.22 0.97 9.87
N ASN A 187 10.34 -0.10 9.09
CA ASN A 187 11.03 -1.34 9.52
C ASN A 187 12.57 -1.28 9.45
N ASN A 188 13.13 -0.19 8.91
CA ASN A 188 14.57 0.09 8.90
C ASN A 188 14.84 1.55 9.30
N ILE A 189 14.02 2.13 10.17
CA ILE A 189 14.04 3.56 10.48
C ILE A 189 15.38 4.04 11.03
N LEU A 190 16.10 3.19 11.75
CA LEU A 190 17.44 3.48 12.27
C LEU A 190 18.48 3.71 11.17
N ASP A 191 18.27 3.17 9.97
CA ASP A 191 19.07 3.50 8.78
C ASP A 191 18.48 4.72 8.07
N VAL A 192 18.58 5.87 8.74
CA VAL A 192 18.02 7.15 8.27
C VAL A 192 18.49 7.47 6.85
N SER A 193 19.76 7.23 6.55
CA SER A 193 20.34 7.53 5.23
C SER A 193 19.70 6.66 4.14
N ALA A 194 19.61 5.34 4.35
CA ALA A 194 18.97 4.45 3.41
C ALA A 194 17.48 4.77 3.24
N VAL A 195 16.74 5.05 4.31
CA VAL A 195 15.32 5.43 4.23
C VAL A 195 15.12 6.67 3.36
N LEU A 196 15.93 7.72 3.57
CA LEU A 196 15.84 8.96 2.79
C LEU A 196 16.25 8.76 1.33
N GLU A 197 17.33 8.01 1.07
CA GLU A 197 17.78 7.69 -0.29
C GLU A 197 16.74 6.86 -1.05
N HIS A 198 16.24 5.78 -0.45
CA HIS A 198 15.25 4.91 -1.10
C HIS A 198 13.93 5.64 -1.34
N THR A 199 13.48 6.48 -0.41
CA THR A 199 12.31 7.33 -0.62
C THR A 199 12.53 8.31 -1.77
N GLN A 200 13.72 8.91 -1.88
CA GLN A 200 14.07 9.80 -2.99
C GLN A 200 14.05 9.06 -4.34
N ARG A 201 14.61 7.85 -4.39
CA ARG A 201 14.59 7.02 -5.62
C ARG A 201 13.16 6.67 -6.04
N LEU A 202 12.28 6.38 -5.09
CA LEU A 202 10.87 6.15 -5.36
C LEU A 202 10.17 7.42 -5.87
N TRP A 203 10.47 8.57 -5.25
CA TRP A 203 9.99 9.89 -5.67
C TRP A 203 10.39 10.17 -7.13
N ASP A 204 11.68 10.07 -7.44
CA ASP A 204 12.24 10.35 -8.77
C ASP A 204 11.77 9.38 -9.85
N ALA A 205 11.21 8.22 -9.48
CA ALA A 205 10.67 7.23 -10.40
C ALA A 205 9.25 7.54 -10.92
N ALA A 206 8.59 8.58 -10.40
CA ALA A 206 7.39 9.11 -11.02
C ALA A 206 7.75 9.97 -12.25
N ALA A 207 6.86 10.03 -13.25
CA ALA A 207 7.09 10.83 -14.44
C ALA A 207 7.17 12.33 -14.11
N GLU A 208 6.26 12.80 -13.24
CA GLU A 208 6.25 14.16 -12.71
C GLU A 208 6.17 14.09 -11.19
N PRO A 209 7.29 13.89 -10.46
CA PRO A 209 7.26 13.60 -9.03
C PRO A 209 6.49 14.62 -8.19
N ALA A 210 6.67 15.92 -8.49
CA ALA A 210 5.97 17.03 -7.85
C ALA A 210 4.48 17.18 -8.25
N HIS A 211 3.96 16.31 -9.12
CA HIS A 211 2.53 16.23 -9.43
C HIS A 211 1.94 14.87 -9.06
N ASP A 212 2.78 13.85 -8.95
CA ASP A 212 2.35 12.45 -8.92
C ASP A 212 2.65 11.74 -7.62
N THR A 213 3.42 12.32 -6.71
CA THR A 213 3.86 11.63 -5.50
C THR A 213 3.38 12.32 -4.23
N LEU A 214 2.96 11.52 -3.25
CA LEU A 214 2.67 11.93 -1.89
C LEU A 214 3.51 11.06 -0.94
N VAL A 215 4.28 11.68 -0.05
CA VAL A 215 5.10 11.00 0.96
C VAL A 215 4.42 11.11 2.32
N LEU A 216 4.30 9.99 3.02
CA LEU A 216 3.68 9.91 4.34
C LEU A 216 4.76 9.86 5.43
N GLY A 217 4.63 10.74 6.42
CA GLY A 217 5.48 10.75 7.60
C GLY A 217 5.30 9.50 8.47
N GLN A 218 6.32 9.21 9.27
CA GLN A 218 6.30 8.14 10.26
C GLN A 218 5.65 8.63 11.55
N TRP A 219 5.07 7.70 12.31
CA TRP A 219 4.51 8.01 13.63
C TRP A 219 5.23 7.22 14.73
N PRO A 220 5.41 7.83 15.91
CA PRO A 220 6.00 7.19 17.08
C PRO A 220 5.02 6.24 17.78
N THR A 221 5.54 5.13 18.27
CA THR A 221 4.83 4.08 19.02
C THR A 221 5.43 3.96 20.43
N PRO A 222 4.84 3.18 21.35
CA PRO A 222 5.49 2.84 22.63
C PRO A 222 6.89 2.22 22.49
N HIS A 223 7.22 1.68 21.32
CA HIS A 223 8.56 1.14 21.00
C HIS A 223 9.56 2.21 20.56
N ASP A 224 9.12 3.47 20.46
CA ASP A 224 9.92 4.64 20.09
C ASP A 224 9.93 5.66 21.25
N PRO A 225 10.37 5.28 22.46
CA PRO A 225 10.29 6.19 23.61
C PRO A 225 11.15 7.44 23.38
N VAL A 226 10.70 8.58 23.89
CA VAL A 226 11.44 9.85 23.81
C VAL A 226 12.87 9.68 24.31
N GLY A 227 13.83 10.17 23.51
CA GLY A 227 15.27 10.03 23.79
C GLY A 227 15.88 8.69 23.38
N SER A 228 15.12 7.80 22.74
CA SER A 228 15.68 6.62 22.07
C SER A 228 16.20 6.95 20.68
N SER A 229 17.10 6.11 20.17
CA SER A 229 17.60 6.23 18.81
C SER A 229 16.50 6.04 17.75
N THR A 230 15.46 5.25 18.03
CA THR A 230 14.32 5.10 17.10
C THR A 230 13.46 6.36 17.06
N ALA A 231 13.20 7.00 18.20
CA ALA A 231 12.51 8.29 18.24
C ALA A 231 13.29 9.40 17.51
N GLU A 232 14.61 9.47 17.73
CA GLU A 232 15.50 10.40 17.02
C GLU A 232 15.49 10.15 15.50
N ALA A 233 15.53 8.88 15.09
CA ALA A 233 15.51 8.51 13.68
C ALA A 233 14.16 8.83 13.00
N VAL A 234 13.03 8.58 13.68
CA VAL A 234 11.69 8.99 13.22
C VAL A 234 11.63 10.50 13.00
N ALA A 235 12.10 11.28 13.98
CA ALA A 235 12.12 12.73 13.88
C ALA A 235 13.00 13.21 12.72
N ALA A 236 14.22 12.68 12.59
CA ALA A 236 15.15 13.06 11.53
C ALA A 236 14.62 12.72 10.13
N VAL A 237 14.00 11.55 9.94
CA VAL A 237 13.37 11.18 8.67
C VAL A 237 12.20 12.11 8.35
N ASN A 238 11.31 12.35 9.30
CA ASN A 238 10.14 13.22 9.08
C ASN A 238 10.55 14.67 8.76
N GLU A 239 11.48 15.25 9.52
CA GLU A 239 11.96 16.62 9.30
C GLU A 239 12.55 16.78 7.90
N GLU A 240 13.40 15.85 7.48
CA GLU A 240 14.02 15.92 6.16
C GLU A 240 13.02 15.66 5.03
N GLN A 241 12.06 14.75 5.21
CA GLN A 241 11.02 14.50 4.22
C GLN A 241 10.05 15.69 4.10
N GLU A 242 9.66 16.31 5.20
CA GLU A 242 8.86 17.54 5.21
C GLU A 242 9.58 18.67 4.48
N ARG A 243 10.85 18.92 4.85
CA ARG A 243 11.69 19.95 4.22
C ARG A 243 11.85 19.72 2.72
N ARG A 244 11.95 18.47 2.29
CA ARG A 244 12.22 18.11 0.90
C ARG A 244 10.98 18.10 0.01
N TYR A 245 9.86 17.57 0.50
CA TYR A 245 8.66 17.34 -0.31
C TYR A 245 7.57 18.39 -0.07
N GLY A 246 7.65 19.18 1.02
CA GLY A 246 6.75 20.31 1.27
C GLY A 246 5.27 19.91 1.23
N GLU A 247 4.51 20.51 0.31
CA GLU A 247 3.08 20.21 0.12
C GLU A 247 2.81 18.74 -0.27
N HIS A 248 3.81 18.00 -0.72
CA HIS A 248 3.75 16.57 -1.01
C HIS A 248 4.20 15.68 0.16
N PHE A 249 4.38 16.26 1.35
CA PHE A 249 4.56 15.53 2.59
C PHE A 249 3.31 15.62 3.47
N LEU A 250 2.84 14.49 3.97
CA LEU A 250 1.75 14.42 4.94
C LEU A 250 2.28 14.00 6.31
N ASP A 251 2.28 14.91 7.27
CA ASP A 251 2.71 14.65 8.65
C ASP A 251 1.68 13.79 9.41
N LEU A 252 1.91 12.47 9.38
CA LEU A 252 1.09 11.53 10.14
C LEU A 252 1.46 11.49 11.63
N GLY A 253 2.67 11.90 12.00
CA GLY A 253 3.06 12.04 13.40
C GLY A 253 2.18 13.10 14.06
N GLY A 254 2.21 14.33 13.53
CA GLY A 254 1.37 15.42 13.98
C GLY A 254 -0.12 15.12 13.91
N LEU A 255 -0.61 14.46 12.84
CA LEU A 255 -2.01 14.03 12.77
C LEU A 255 -2.44 13.16 13.96
N LEU A 256 -1.55 12.28 14.43
CA LEU A 256 -1.89 11.27 15.45
C LEU A 256 -1.46 11.66 16.86
N THR A 257 -0.72 12.76 17.02
CA THR A 257 -0.21 13.23 18.33
C THR A 257 -0.43 14.72 18.61
N SER A 258 -1.22 15.43 17.79
CA SER A 258 -1.59 16.83 18.06
C SER A 258 -3.08 16.97 18.39
N ASP A 259 -3.43 18.01 19.15
CA ASP A 259 -4.81 18.34 19.47
C ASP A 259 -5.66 18.52 18.19
N GLU A 260 -5.13 19.24 17.19
CA GLU A 260 -5.82 19.46 15.92
C GLU A 260 -6.08 18.12 15.19
N GLY A 261 -5.05 17.27 15.10
CA GLY A 261 -5.15 15.97 14.43
C GLY A 261 -6.11 15.02 15.14
N LEU A 262 -6.07 14.96 16.47
CA LEU A 262 -6.97 14.13 17.28
C LEU A 262 -8.42 14.62 17.29
N CYS A 263 -8.66 15.86 16.85
CA CYS A 263 -9.97 16.43 16.63
C CYS A 263 -10.45 16.34 15.17
N CYS A 264 -9.72 15.65 14.28
CA CYS A 264 -10.15 15.51 12.89
C CYS A 264 -11.53 14.83 12.78
N PRO A 265 -12.28 15.07 11.69
CA PRO A 265 -13.68 14.64 11.57
C PRO A 265 -13.93 13.15 11.86
N PRO A 266 -13.09 12.19 11.43
CA PRO A 266 -13.29 10.79 11.78
C PRO A 266 -13.09 10.46 13.27
N LEU A 267 -12.27 11.23 13.99
CA LEU A 267 -11.93 10.98 15.39
C LEU A 267 -12.74 11.82 16.37
N ALA A 268 -13.34 12.93 15.92
CA ALA A 268 -14.12 13.84 16.76
C ALA A 268 -15.18 13.13 17.64
N PRO A 269 -15.92 12.10 17.17
CA PRO A 269 -16.87 11.38 18.02
C PRO A 269 -16.26 10.64 19.20
N LEU A 270 -14.96 10.28 19.15
CA LEU A 270 -14.26 9.54 20.20
C LEU A 270 -13.84 10.44 21.38
N ARG A 271 -13.85 11.76 21.19
CA ARG A 271 -13.47 12.76 22.21
C ARG A 271 -12.13 12.41 22.88
N LEU A 272 -11.13 12.06 22.06
CA LEU A 272 -9.86 11.48 22.53
C LEU A 272 -9.14 12.35 23.56
N LEU A 273 -9.15 13.67 23.40
CA LEU A 273 -8.47 14.61 24.30
C LEU A 273 -9.06 14.65 25.71
N GLU A 274 -10.28 14.14 25.91
CA GLU A 274 -10.90 14.05 27.24
C GLU A 274 -10.50 12.79 28.01
N GLN A 275 -9.79 11.86 27.36
CA GLN A 275 -9.36 10.61 27.95
C GLN A 275 -7.98 10.78 28.61
N ALA A 276 -7.84 10.38 29.87
CA ALA A 276 -6.58 10.48 30.61
C ALA A 276 -5.43 9.71 29.92
N THR A 277 -5.73 8.53 29.36
CA THR A 277 -4.77 7.71 28.62
C THR A 277 -4.24 8.38 27.35
N THR A 278 -5.02 9.26 26.72
CA THR A 278 -4.54 10.10 25.61
C THR A 278 -3.51 11.10 26.11
N GLN A 279 -3.79 11.80 27.20
CA GLN A 279 -2.87 12.80 27.75
C GLN A 279 -1.53 12.18 28.19
N GLU A 280 -1.57 10.98 28.77
CA GLU A 280 -0.37 10.20 29.12
C GLU A 280 0.46 9.81 27.88
N ALA A 281 -0.21 9.45 26.77
CA ALA A 281 0.45 9.13 25.51
C ALA A 281 1.06 10.38 24.85
N LEU A 282 0.35 11.50 24.84
CA LEU A 282 0.83 12.77 24.30
C LEU A 282 2.03 13.31 25.08
N ALA A 283 2.05 13.17 26.40
CA ALA A 283 3.21 13.51 27.23
C ALA A 283 4.46 12.70 26.86
N GLN A 284 4.27 11.50 26.33
CA GLN A 284 5.33 10.63 25.81
C GLN A 284 5.56 10.80 24.31
N GLN A 285 4.85 11.73 23.66
CA GLN A 285 4.90 11.95 22.20
C GLN A 285 4.63 10.67 21.40
N ILE A 286 3.74 9.80 21.87
CA ILE A 286 3.34 8.58 21.16
C ILE A 286 1.86 8.63 20.80
N VAL A 287 1.47 7.87 19.78
CA VAL A 287 0.07 7.77 19.36
C VAL A 287 -0.79 7.21 20.49
N PRO A 288 -1.96 7.82 20.82
CA PRO A 288 -2.84 7.35 21.88
C PRO A 288 -3.28 5.90 21.71
N ALA A 289 -3.40 5.15 22.81
CA ALA A 289 -3.76 3.73 22.80
C ALA A 289 -5.11 3.45 22.10
N ALA A 290 -6.06 4.39 22.16
CA ALA A 290 -7.34 4.29 21.47
C ALA A 290 -7.23 4.24 19.92
N LEU A 291 -6.07 4.58 19.35
CA LEU A 291 -5.78 4.55 17.91
C LEU A 291 -4.80 3.43 17.52
N ARG A 292 -4.26 2.68 18.49
CA ARG A 292 -3.31 1.59 18.26
C ARG A 292 -4.00 0.23 18.26
N ALA A 293 -3.45 -0.69 17.48
CA ALA A 293 -3.80 -2.10 17.54
C ALA A 293 -3.22 -2.75 18.81
N PRO A 294 -3.67 -3.96 19.19
CA PRO A 294 -3.19 -4.64 20.39
C PRO A 294 -1.69 -4.97 20.42
N ASP A 295 -1.03 -4.95 19.27
CA ASP A 295 0.42 -5.16 19.16
C ASP A 295 1.23 -3.89 19.45
N ASP A 296 0.57 -2.75 19.68
CA ASP A 296 1.16 -1.42 19.93
C ASP A 296 2.09 -0.89 18.81
N ILE A 297 2.26 -1.63 17.71
CA ILE A 297 3.10 -1.26 16.56
C ILE A 297 2.22 -0.66 15.46
N HIS A 298 1.04 -1.25 15.24
CA HIS A 298 0.13 -0.86 14.17
C HIS A 298 -0.99 0.05 14.66
N LEU A 299 -1.63 0.74 13.71
CA LEU A 299 -2.85 1.48 13.96
C LEU A 299 -4.05 0.53 13.93
N ASN A 300 -5.04 0.82 14.77
CA ASN A 300 -6.33 0.12 14.70
C ASN A 300 -7.24 0.75 13.63
N GLY A 301 -8.49 0.32 13.55
CA GLY A 301 -9.45 0.82 12.58
C GLY A 301 -9.65 2.34 12.64
N TRP A 302 -9.69 2.95 13.83
CA TRP A 302 -9.83 4.40 13.99
C TRP A 302 -8.58 5.15 13.54
N GLY A 303 -7.39 4.66 13.88
CA GLY A 303 -6.13 5.24 13.41
C GLY A 303 -6.01 5.18 11.88
N ASN A 304 -6.31 4.03 11.28
CA ASN A 304 -6.32 3.87 9.82
C ASN A 304 -7.38 4.74 9.14
N LEU A 305 -8.52 4.99 9.79
CA LEU A 305 -9.56 5.88 9.26
C LEU A 305 -9.10 7.34 9.23
N ALA A 306 -8.41 7.80 10.28
CA ALA A 306 -7.82 9.13 10.33
C ALA A 306 -6.75 9.32 9.24
N VAL A 307 -5.86 8.33 9.08
CA VAL A 307 -4.85 8.32 8.01
C VAL A 307 -5.51 8.35 6.63
N SER A 308 -6.51 7.49 6.39
CA SER A 308 -7.23 7.46 5.11
C SER A 308 -7.90 8.80 4.79
N TRP A 309 -8.54 9.42 5.78
CA TRP A 309 -9.14 10.75 5.64
C TRP A 309 -8.11 11.83 5.30
N ALA A 310 -6.96 11.81 5.98
CA ALA A 310 -5.90 12.79 5.75
C ALA A 310 -5.27 12.63 4.35
N ILE A 311 -5.07 11.40 3.88
CA ILE A 311 -4.61 11.12 2.52
C ILE A 311 -5.62 11.66 1.50
N VAL A 312 -6.91 11.32 1.63
CA VAL A 312 -7.95 11.80 0.70
C VAL A 312 -8.03 13.34 0.69
N ARG A 313 -7.91 13.98 1.86
CA ARG A 313 -7.88 15.43 1.96
C ARG A 313 -6.68 16.00 1.21
N ARG A 314 -5.47 15.46 1.42
CA ARG A 314 -4.27 15.92 0.72
C ARG A 314 -4.35 15.67 -0.79
N MET A 315 -4.90 14.54 -1.22
CA MET A 315 -5.16 14.26 -2.63
C MET A 315 -6.06 15.33 -3.27
N ARG A 316 -7.10 15.82 -2.57
CA ARG A 316 -7.92 16.94 -3.06
C ARG A 316 -7.15 18.26 -3.12
N GLU A 317 -6.34 18.54 -2.11
CA GLU A 317 -5.49 19.74 -2.07
C GLU A 317 -4.48 19.74 -3.23
N LEU A 318 -3.98 18.57 -3.62
CA LEU A 318 -3.08 18.38 -4.77
C LEU A 318 -3.81 18.27 -6.12
N GLY A 319 -5.15 18.37 -6.16
CA GLY A 319 -5.94 18.25 -7.40
C GLY A 319 -5.93 16.84 -8.01
N TRP A 320 -5.80 15.80 -7.18
CA TRP A 320 -5.84 14.41 -7.63
C TRP A 320 -7.25 13.84 -7.77
N LEU A 321 -8.23 14.46 -7.10
CA LEU A 321 -9.63 14.05 -6.97
C LEU A 321 -10.58 15.20 -7.31
#